data_AF-A0A6B8RS12-F1
#
_entry.id   AF-A0A6B8RS12-F1
#
_cell.length_a   1.000
_cell.length_b   1.000
_cell.length_c   1.000
_cell.angle_alpha   90.00
_cell.angle_beta   90.00
_cell.angle_gamma   90.00
#
_symmetry.space_group_name_H-M   'P 1'
#
loop_
_entity.id
_entity.type
_entity.pdbx_description
1 polymer ?
#
loop_
_entity_poly.entity_id
_entity_poly.type
_entity_poly.pdbx_seq_one_letter_code
_entity_poly.pdbx_strand_id
1 'polypeptide(L)'
;MELNIAQLSEIGSVMNKRAGEVIFSEGEPGHEMYVVISGQVEITIQQESRSIVLGQVDEGGFFGEMSLLEGMPRSGTAKAVVSTQLVVLQQESFRQFMTSDSELAWQVMNGLSTRLRNQNREFAQRLGKDLQDVADQLNSSAQGISGTIKQIAASAEEIELNEQQLAHNITEIKDISKEISESLMFIGKVAQQTKVFGLNASIEAARSGEFGRGFGVIAEEIRKLSEVSRQNAEKMNNLTLQINAKMEQVTKASNTSTQKSQEQSLATHNMVTSVDEVAGMANKLANIANSL
;
A
#
# COMPACT_ATOMS: atom_id res chain seq x y z
N MET A 1 24.51 40.13 24.10
CA MET A 1 24.38 40.96 25.32
C MET A 1 24.62 40.00 26.46
N GLU A 2 25.83 40.03 27.00
CA GLU A 2 26.30 39.09 28.02
C GLU A 2 25.62 39.42 29.35
N LEU A 3 25.04 38.42 30.02
CA LEU A 3 24.69 38.59 31.43
C LEU A 3 25.97 38.92 32.19
N ASN A 4 25.91 39.91 33.09
CA ASN A 4 27.07 40.28 33.89
C ASN A 4 27.40 39.16 34.89
N ILE A 5 28.34 38.30 34.50
CA ILE A 5 28.80 37.13 35.27
C ILE A 5 29.24 37.49 36.69
N ALA A 6 29.82 38.69 36.88
CA ALA A 6 30.27 39.15 38.19
C ALA A 6 29.08 39.39 39.13
N GLN A 7 28.00 40.02 38.66
CA GLN A 7 26.79 40.26 39.45
C GLN A 7 26.04 38.95 39.76
N LEU A 8 26.03 38.01 38.81
CA LEU A 8 25.40 36.70 39.02
C LEU A 8 26.13 35.85 40.08
N SER A 9 27.46 35.96 40.13
CA SER A 9 28.28 35.25 41.12
C SER A 9 28.11 35.78 42.54
N GLU A 10 27.61 37.02 42.72
CA GLU A 10 27.31 37.60 44.03
C GLU A 10 25.98 37.12 44.61
N ILE A 11 25.05 36.67 43.77
CA ILE A 11 23.67 36.30 44.16
C ILE A 11 23.40 34.79 44.09
N GLY A 12 24.35 34.03 43.57
CA GLY A 12 24.28 32.59 43.42
C GLY A 12 25.50 31.89 44.01
N SER A 13 25.43 30.56 44.07
CA SER A 13 26.58 29.74 44.48
C SER A 13 27.27 29.14 43.26
N VAL A 14 28.60 29.06 43.29
CA VAL A 14 29.38 28.47 42.20
C VAL A 14 29.38 26.95 42.33
N MET A 15 28.99 26.26 41.25
CA MET A 15 29.07 24.81 41.12
C MET A 15 30.05 24.47 39.98
N ASN A 16 30.94 23.50 40.21
CA ASN A 16 31.83 22.98 39.18
C ASN A 16 31.44 21.53 38.86
N LYS A 17 31.42 21.18 37.57
CA LYS A 17 31.12 19.84 37.07
C LYS A 17 32.19 19.39 36.08
N ARG A 18 32.61 18.14 36.19
CA ARG A 18 33.51 17.51 35.22
C ARG A 18 32.71 17.10 33.98
N ALA A 19 33.42 16.93 32.87
CA ALA A 19 32.83 16.40 31.64
C ALA A 19 32.11 15.06 31.91
N GLY A 20 30.88 14.93 31.43
CA GLY A 20 30.02 13.77 31.61
C GLY A 20 29.21 13.73 32.90
N GLU A 21 29.45 14.64 33.86
CA GLU A 21 28.68 14.67 35.10
C GLU A 21 27.27 15.24 34.89
N VAL A 22 26.28 14.58 35.48
CA VAL A 22 24.88 15.03 35.51
C VAL A 22 24.73 16.16 36.54
N ILE A 23 24.02 17.20 36.14
CA ILE A 23 23.69 18.37 36.97
C ILE A 23 22.34 18.13 37.66
N PHE A 24 21.33 17.73 36.88
CA PHE A 24 20.03 17.24 37.35
C PHE A 24 19.44 16.28 36.31
N SER A 25 18.49 15.45 36.74
CA SER A 25 17.79 14.49 35.88
C SER A 25 16.38 14.93 35.56
N GLU A 26 15.85 14.46 34.43
CA GLU A 26 14.45 14.65 34.05
C GLU A 26 13.51 14.09 35.13
N GLY A 27 12.42 14.82 35.42
CA GLY A 27 11.43 14.43 36.42
C GLY A 27 11.83 14.72 37.88
N GLU A 28 13.07 15.13 38.14
CA GLU A 28 13.46 15.61 39.47
C GLU A 28 12.74 16.94 39.79
N PRO A 29 12.35 17.20 41.05
CA PRO A 29 11.92 18.53 41.45
C PRO A 29 13.11 19.50 41.36
N GLY A 30 12.87 20.74 40.96
CA GLY A 30 13.88 21.77 40.85
C GLY A 30 13.36 23.14 41.26
N HIS A 31 14.09 23.83 42.12
CA HIS A 31 13.76 25.19 42.56
C HIS A 31 14.91 26.17 42.28
N GLU A 32 15.86 25.75 41.47
CA GLU A 32 17.05 26.51 41.10
C GLU A 32 17.25 26.50 39.58
N MET A 33 17.83 27.57 39.05
CA MET A 33 18.30 27.65 37.67
C MET A 33 19.81 27.79 37.63
N TYR A 34 20.38 27.53 36.47
CA TYR A 34 21.82 27.47 36.27
C TYR A 34 22.23 28.41 35.14
N VAL A 35 23.32 29.16 35.35
CA VAL A 35 23.96 29.97 34.31
C VAL A 35 25.35 29.43 34.04
N VAL A 36 25.69 29.21 32.78
CA VAL A 36 27.01 28.70 32.37
C VAL A 36 28.02 29.84 32.37
N ILE A 37 28.99 29.77 33.28
CA ILE A 37 30.09 30.76 33.36
C ILE A 37 31.24 30.37 32.44
N SER A 38 31.51 29.08 32.31
CA SER A 38 32.45 28.54 31.34
C SER A 38 32.13 27.06 31.11
N GLY A 39 32.42 26.57 29.92
CA GLY A 39 32.11 25.20 29.50
C GLY A 39 30.78 25.10 28.74
N GLN A 40 30.17 23.92 28.76
CA GLN A 40 28.99 23.62 27.96
C GLN A 40 28.13 22.55 28.64
N VAL A 41 26.81 22.68 28.51
CA VAL A 41 25.82 21.74 29.04
C VAL A 41 24.92 21.22 27.92
N GLU A 42 24.66 19.92 27.92
CA GLU A 42 23.71 19.27 27.02
C GLU A 42 22.41 18.97 27.78
N ILE A 43 21.26 19.27 27.16
CA ILE A 43 19.93 18.94 27.68
C ILE A 43 19.35 17.78 26.86
N THR A 44 18.95 16.72 27.54
CA THR A 44 18.37 15.52 26.92
C THR A 44 17.04 15.13 27.56
N ILE A 45 16.12 14.56 26.78
CA ILE A 45 14.93 13.88 27.32
C ILE A 45 14.97 12.38 27.02
N GLN A 46 14.42 11.60 27.93
CA GLN A 46 14.18 10.17 27.75
C GLN A 46 12.83 9.96 27.06
N GLN A 47 12.85 9.49 25.82
CA GLN A 47 11.66 8.94 25.16
C GLN A 47 11.83 7.44 24.96
N GLU A 48 10.97 6.66 25.60
CA GLU A 48 10.98 5.19 25.61
C GLU A 48 12.32 4.57 26.04
N SER A 49 13.21 4.30 25.08
CA SER A 49 14.55 3.70 25.28
C SER A 49 15.67 4.50 24.61
N ARG A 50 15.38 5.74 24.17
CA ARG A 50 16.34 6.61 23.49
C ARG A 50 16.43 7.95 24.19
N SER A 51 17.67 8.42 24.36
CA SER A 51 17.96 9.78 24.82
C SER A 51 17.97 10.72 23.62
N ILE A 52 17.05 11.68 23.59
CA ILE A 52 16.97 12.71 22.55
C ILE A 52 17.64 13.98 23.06
N VAL A 53 18.62 14.51 22.33
CA VAL A 53 19.25 15.80 22.64
C VAL A 53 18.30 16.93 22.21
N LEU A 54 17.85 17.74 23.18
CA LEU A 54 17.01 18.92 22.91
C LEU A 54 17.84 20.13 22.52
N GLY A 55 19.09 20.22 22.99
CA GLY A 55 19.99 21.31 22.67
C GLY A 55 21.20 21.36 23.59
N GLN A 56 22.09 22.30 23.31
CA GLN A 56 23.25 22.62 24.13
C GLN A 56 23.16 24.07 24.62
N VAL A 57 23.71 24.32 25.79
CA VAL A 57 23.75 25.62 26.45
C VAL A 57 25.21 25.97 26.66
N ASP A 58 25.64 27.00 25.94
CA ASP A 58 26.99 27.53 25.97
C ASP A 58 27.16 28.60 27.05
N GLU A 59 28.40 29.09 27.19
CA GLU A 59 28.77 30.20 28.07
C GLU A 59 27.84 31.41 27.93
N GLY A 60 27.45 32.00 29.07
CA GLY A 60 26.46 33.07 29.17
C GLY A 60 25.01 32.60 29.03
N GLY A 61 24.77 31.36 28.62
CA GLY A 61 23.45 30.74 28.57
C GLY A 61 22.96 30.28 29.94
N PHE A 62 21.64 30.13 30.07
CA PHE A 62 21.01 29.59 31.28
C PHE A 62 20.03 28.46 30.96
N PHE A 63 19.80 27.59 31.94
CA PHE A 63 18.91 26.43 31.86
C PHE A 63 18.32 26.04 33.22
N GLY A 64 17.28 25.22 33.20
CA GLY A 64 16.54 24.82 34.40
C GLY A 64 15.55 25.88 34.88
N GLU A 65 15.37 26.96 34.12
CA GLU A 65 14.46 28.06 34.39
C GLU A 65 12.99 27.62 34.42
N MET A 66 12.61 26.65 33.60
CA MET A 66 11.21 26.21 33.49
C MET A 66 10.69 25.65 34.81
N SER A 67 11.49 24.78 35.45
CA SER A 67 11.15 24.18 36.74
C SER A 67 11.05 25.22 37.85
N LEU A 68 11.99 26.19 37.86
CA LEU A 68 11.99 27.31 38.80
C LEU A 68 10.79 28.25 38.61
N LEU A 69 10.40 28.55 37.36
CA LEU A 69 9.34 29.50 37.02
C LEU A 69 7.93 28.92 37.16
N GLU A 70 7.73 27.66 36.73
CA GLU A 70 6.42 27.02 36.68
C GLU A 70 6.13 26.15 37.91
N GLY A 71 7.16 25.80 38.69
CA GLY A 71 7.03 24.86 39.80
C GLY A 71 6.83 23.40 39.36
N MET A 72 7.07 23.11 38.08
CA MET A 72 7.00 21.76 37.49
C MET A 72 8.33 21.01 37.68
N PRO A 73 8.35 19.67 37.64
CA PRO A 73 9.60 18.90 37.61
C PRO A 73 10.49 19.27 36.41
N ARG A 74 11.78 18.92 36.48
CA ARG A 74 12.76 19.15 35.40
C ARG A 74 12.25 18.55 34.09
N SER A 75 12.21 19.37 33.05
CA SER A 75 11.73 19.02 31.70
C SER A 75 12.73 18.20 30.87
N GLY A 76 13.94 17.95 31.40
CA GLY A 76 14.98 17.14 30.79
C GLY A 76 16.13 16.92 31.77
N THR A 77 17.08 16.07 31.38
CA THR A 77 18.33 15.82 32.09
C THR A 77 19.40 16.78 31.56
N ALA A 78 20.11 17.46 32.46
CA ALA A 78 21.21 18.34 32.13
C ALA A 78 22.55 17.69 32.49
N LYS A 79 23.48 17.64 31.54
CA LYS A 79 24.79 17.00 31.70
C LYS A 79 25.90 17.90 31.16
N ALA A 80 26.99 18.03 31.90
CA ALA A 80 28.15 18.79 31.44
C ALA A 80 28.85 18.05 30.28
N VAL A 81 29.07 18.72 29.15
CA VAL A 81 29.76 18.14 27.98
C VAL A 81 31.27 18.23 28.16
N VAL A 82 31.74 19.34 28.72
CA VAL A 82 33.13 19.61 29.09
C VAL A 82 33.22 19.96 30.57
N SER A 83 34.43 20.30 31.07
CA SER A 83 34.54 20.87 32.41
C SER A 83 33.78 22.20 32.45
N THR A 84 32.75 22.27 33.29
CA THR A 84 31.77 23.37 33.27
C THR A 84 31.68 24.00 34.65
N GLN A 85 31.76 25.33 34.68
CA GLN A 85 31.48 26.15 35.85
C GLN A 85 30.10 26.80 35.69
N LEU A 86 29.28 26.66 36.74
CA LEU A 86 27.90 27.12 36.78
C LEU A 86 27.72 28.07 37.95
N VAL A 87 26.89 29.09 37.77
CA VAL A 87 26.24 29.79 38.87
C VAL A 87 24.86 29.19 39.09
N VAL A 88 24.58 28.80 40.33
CA VAL A 88 23.30 28.24 40.78
C VAL A 88 22.49 29.33 41.46
N LEU A 89 21.33 29.64 40.90
CA LEU A 89 20.40 30.65 41.42
C LEU A 89 19.15 29.96 41.97
N GLN A 90 18.93 30.09 43.27
CA GLN A 90 17.72 29.60 43.93
C GLN A 90 16.51 30.48 43.58
N GLN A 91 15.30 29.92 43.65
CA GLN A 91 14.04 30.62 43.33
C GLN A 91 13.89 31.94 44.13
N GLU A 92 14.25 31.94 45.41
CA GLU A 92 14.19 33.14 46.26
C GLU A 92 15.18 34.21 45.80
N SER A 93 16.46 33.85 45.58
CA SER A 93 17.48 34.77 45.06
C SER A 93 17.08 35.32 43.69
N PHE A 94 16.58 34.47 42.80
CA PHE A 94 16.11 34.86 41.48
C PHE A 94 14.93 35.84 41.57
N ARG A 95 13.92 35.54 42.40
CA ARG A 95 12.77 36.44 42.61
C ARG A 95 13.21 37.78 43.18
N GLN A 96 14.07 37.79 44.20
CA GLN A 96 14.60 39.02 44.79
C GLN A 96 15.34 39.85 43.74
N PHE A 97 16.14 39.19 42.91
CA PHE A 97 16.92 39.84 41.87
C PHE A 97 16.03 40.44 40.77
N MET A 98 15.02 39.68 40.30
CA MET A 98 14.03 40.18 39.34
C MET A 98 13.24 41.39 39.86
N THR A 99 13.09 41.54 41.18
CA THR A 99 12.41 42.70 41.79
C THR A 99 13.33 43.88 42.11
N SER A 100 14.64 43.63 42.23
CA SER A 100 15.62 44.63 42.68
C SER A 100 16.41 45.24 41.51
N ASP A 101 16.55 44.50 40.41
CA ASP A 101 17.29 44.91 39.21
C ASP A 101 16.39 44.77 37.96
N SER A 102 15.82 45.88 37.51
CA SER A 102 14.96 45.92 36.34
C SER A 102 15.72 45.72 35.02
N GLU A 103 17.03 46.00 34.99
CA GLU A 103 17.85 45.83 33.80
C GLU A 103 18.15 44.35 33.55
N LEU A 104 18.49 43.57 34.58
CA LEU A 104 18.68 42.14 34.41
C LEU A 104 17.38 41.40 34.08
N ALA A 105 16.26 41.79 34.70
CA ALA A 105 14.95 41.23 34.36
C ALA A 105 14.64 41.42 32.86
N TRP A 106 14.95 42.60 32.32
CA TRP A 106 14.84 42.88 30.89
C TRP A 106 15.80 42.05 30.03
N GLN A 107 17.04 41.84 30.48
CA GLN A 107 18.02 40.98 29.77
C GLN A 107 17.55 39.52 29.70
N VAL A 108 17.05 38.96 30.80
CA VAL A 108 16.51 37.59 30.85
C VAL A 108 15.30 37.47 29.92
N MET A 109 14.36 38.42 29.97
CA MET A 109 13.18 38.42 29.10
C MET A 109 13.55 38.51 27.60
N ASN A 110 14.53 39.34 27.25
CA ASN A 110 15.03 39.42 25.87
C ASN A 110 15.76 38.14 25.43
N GLY A 111 16.50 37.51 26.33
CA GLY A 111 17.16 36.22 26.10
C GLY A 111 16.13 35.12 25.80
N LEU A 112 15.12 34.97 26.65
CA LEU A 112 14.01 34.02 26.45
C LEU A 112 13.24 34.32 25.17
N SER A 113 12.93 35.59 24.90
CA SER A 113 12.22 36.01 23.68
C SER A 113 13.02 35.67 22.42
N THR A 114 14.34 35.81 22.44
CA THR A 114 15.22 35.45 21.33
C THR A 114 15.33 33.94 21.17
N ARG A 115 15.49 33.19 22.27
CA ARG A 115 15.49 31.73 22.27
C ARG A 115 14.19 31.17 21.67
N LEU A 116 13.04 31.66 22.13
CA LEU A 116 11.72 31.26 21.63
C LEU A 116 11.55 31.57 20.14
N ARG A 117 11.97 32.77 19.69
CA ARG A 117 11.94 33.12 18.26
C ARG A 117 12.78 32.17 17.41
N ASN A 118 13.99 31.82 17.87
CA ASN A 118 14.88 30.92 17.16
C ASN A 118 14.29 29.49 17.10
N GLN A 119 13.77 28.98 18.23
CA GLN A 119 13.11 27.67 18.27
C GLN A 119 11.87 27.60 17.36
N ASN A 120 11.03 28.63 17.36
CA ASN A 120 9.87 28.69 16.46
C ASN A 120 10.29 28.70 14.99
N ARG A 121 11.37 29.40 14.64
CA ARG A 121 11.89 29.45 13.27
C ARG A 121 12.44 28.09 12.83
N GLU A 122 13.21 27.42 13.68
CA GLU A 122 13.72 26.07 13.38
C GLU A 122 12.59 25.05 13.26
N PHE A 123 11.59 25.13 14.14
CA PHE A 123 10.40 24.29 14.07
C PHE A 123 9.64 24.50 12.76
N ALA A 124 9.37 25.76 12.37
CA ALA A 124 8.69 26.08 11.13
C ALA A 124 9.46 25.56 9.90
N GLN A 125 10.78 25.70 9.87
CA GLN A 125 11.62 25.19 8.79
C GLN A 125 11.59 23.66 8.69
N ARG A 126 11.68 22.94 9.82
CA ARG A 126 11.58 21.47 9.83
C ARG A 126 10.21 21.01 9.37
N LEU A 127 9.16 21.62 9.91
CA LEU A 127 7.79 21.29 9.53
C LEU A 127 7.53 21.57 8.04
N GLY A 128 8.01 22.70 7.52
CA GLY A 128 7.92 23.02 6.09
C GLY A 128 8.60 21.96 5.22
N LYS A 129 9.80 21.53 5.60
CA LYS A 129 10.50 20.46 4.88
C LYS A 129 9.75 19.12 4.93
N ASP A 130 9.32 18.69 6.11
CA ASP A 130 8.62 17.41 6.27
C ASP A 130 7.30 17.41 5.48
N LEU A 131 6.57 18.53 5.46
CA LEU A 131 5.35 18.69 4.66
C LEU A 131 5.62 18.65 3.16
N GLN A 132 6.73 19.25 2.71
CA GLN A 132 7.15 19.21 1.31
C GLN A 132 7.50 17.78 0.88
N ASP A 133 8.28 17.06 1.69
CA ASP A 133 8.66 15.66 1.41
C ASP A 133 7.41 14.76 1.32
N VAL A 134 6.43 14.95 2.21
CA VAL A 134 5.14 14.23 2.16
C VAL A 134 4.33 14.61 0.91
N ALA A 135 4.30 15.89 0.54
CA ALA A 135 3.61 16.35 -0.66
C ALA A 135 4.20 15.72 -1.94
N ASP A 136 5.53 15.71 -2.06
CA ASP A 136 6.22 15.13 -3.21
C ASP A 136 5.99 13.61 -3.30
N GLN A 137 6.02 12.91 -2.16
CA GLN A 137 5.73 11.48 -2.10
C GLN A 137 4.27 11.18 -2.50
N LEU A 138 3.30 11.97 -2.05
CA LEU A 138 1.89 11.81 -2.43
C LEU A 138 1.68 12.08 -3.92
N ASN A 139 2.30 13.12 -4.47
CA ASN A 139 2.17 13.45 -5.89
C ASN A 139 2.77 12.34 -6.77
N SER A 140 3.94 11.83 -6.41
CA SER A 140 4.57 10.69 -7.10
C SER A 140 3.70 9.44 -7.04
N SER A 141 3.12 9.17 -5.88
CA SER A 141 2.20 8.03 -5.69
C SER A 141 0.92 8.20 -6.52
N ALA A 142 0.34 9.40 -6.56
CA ALA A 142 -0.84 9.72 -7.37
C ALA A 142 -0.57 9.51 -8.87
N GLN A 143 0.59 9.94 -9.37
CA GLN A 143 1.01 9.68 -10.75
C GLN A 143 1.18 8.19 -11.04
N GLY A 144 1.81 7.44 -10.12
CA GLY A 144 1.93 5.98 -10.23
C GLY A 144 0.57 5.29 -10.30
N ILE A 145 -0.36 5.66 -9.41
CA ILE A 145 -1.72 5.11 -9.39
C ILE A 145 -2.45 5.49 -10.69
N SER A 146 -2.36 6.73 -11.16
CA SER A 146 -2.93 7.16 -12.45
C SER A 146 -2.47 6.31 -13.63
N GLY A 147 -1.18 5.95 -13.66
CA GLY A 147 -0.63 5.03 -14.65
C GLY A 147 -1.28 3.66 -14.60
N THR A 148 -1.40 3.08 -13.40
CA THR A 148 -2.05 1.77 -13.22
C THR A 148 -3.54 1.79 -13.60
N ILE A 149 -4.27 2.86 -13.28
CA ILE A 149 -5.67 3.07 -13.66
C ILE A 149 -5.84 3.04 -15.18
N LYS A 150 -4.98 3.74 -15.93
CA LYS A 150 -5.01 3.72 -17.41
C LYS A 150 -4.77 2.32 -17.97
N GLN A 151 -3.85 1.57 -17.38
CA GLN A 151 -3.59 0.19 -17.79
C GLN A 151 -4.79 -0.72 -17.50
N ILE A 152 -5.43 -0.58 -16.35
CA ILE A 152 -6.64 -1.32 -15.96
C ILE A 152 -7.80 -1.02 -16.93
N ALA A 153 -7.98 0.24 -17.34
CA ALA A 153 -8.98 0.62 -18.34
C ALA A 153 -8.71 -0.05 -19.70
N ALA A 154 -7.47 0.03 -20.19
CA ALA A 154 -7.09 -0.58 -21.46
C ALA A 154 -7.28 -2.10 -21.45
N SER A 155 -6.93 -2.78 -20.35
CA SER A 155 -7.17 -4.21 -20.20
C SER A 155 -8.65 -4.57 -20.18
N ALA A 156 -9.52 -3.72 -19.62
CA ALA A 156 -10.97 -3.96 -19.65
C ALA A 156 -11.54 -3.88 -21.09
N GLU A 157 -11.08 -2.89 -21.88
CA GLU A 157 -11.44 -2.79 -23.31
C GLU A 157 -10.94 -4.01 -24.12
N GLU A 158 -9.72 -4.46 -23.86
CA GLU A 158 -9.17 -5.65 -24.51
C GLU A 158 -9.95 -6.94 -24.16
N ILE A 159 -10.37 -7.09 -22.90
CA ILE A 159 -11.25 -8.19 -22.49
C ILE A 159 -12.56 -8.14 -23.27
N GLU A 160 -13.17 -6.96 -23.42
CA GLU A 160 -14.44 -6.83 -24.15
C GLU A 160 -14.31 -7.27 -25.62
N LEU A 161 -13.22 -6.87 -26.30
CA LEU A 161 -12.92 -7.33 -27.67
C LEU A 161 -12.72 -8.85 -27.74
N ASN A 162 -11.95 -9.41 -26.80
CA ASN A 162 -11.70 -10.86 -26.74
C ASN A 162 -13.00 -11.65 -26.48
N GLU A 163 -13.89 -11.15 -25.63
CA GLU A 163 -15.18 -11.78 -25.36
C GLU A 163 -16.12 -11.73 -26.58
N GLN A 164 -16.11 -10.65 -27.35
CA GLN A 164 -16.86 -10.58 -28.62
C GLN A 164 -16.36 -11.62 -29.63
N GLN A 165 -15.04 -11.76 -29.78
CA GLN A 165 -14.45 -12.77 -30.65
C GLN A 165 -14.74 -14.19 -30.14
N LEU A 166 -14.69 -14.40 -28.82
CA LEU A 166 -15.03 -15.67 -28.20
C LEU A 166 -16.50 -16.04 -28.46
N ALA A 167 -17.43 -15.11 -28.33
CA ALA A 167 -18.84 -15.31 -28.63
C ALA A 167 -19.07 -15.73 -30.09
N HIS A 168 -18.32 -15.12 -31.02
CA HIS A 168 -18.35 -15.50 -32.43
C HIS A 168 -17.86 -16.93 -32.65
N ASN A 169 -16.68 -17.28 -32.14
CA ASN A 169 -16.12 -18.63 -32.23
C ASN A 169 -17.05 -19.69 -31.61
N ILE A 170 -17.71 -19.35 -30.50
CA ILE A 170 -18.69 -20.24 -29.86
C ILE A 170 -19.84 -20.56 -30.81
N THR A 171 -20.34 -19.54 -31.51
CA THR A 171 -21.44 -19.69 -32.46
C THR A 171 -21.03 -20.57 -33.64
N GLU A 172 -19.85 -20.33 -34.23
CA GLU A 172 -19.33 -21.17 -35.31
C GLU A 172 -19.17 -22.64 -34.90
N ILE A 173 -18.59 -22.90 -33.73
CA ILE A 173 -18.42 -24.27 -33.22
C ILE A 173 -19.78 -24.94 -32.99
N LYS A 174 -20.80 -24.20 -32.53
CA LYS A 174 -22.15 -24.71 -32.32
C LYS A 174 -22.79 -25.13 -33.65
N ASP A 175 -22.60 -24.34 -34.70
CA ASP A 175 -23.12 -24.65 -36.04
C ASP A 175 -22.43 -25.88 -36.64
N ILE A 176 -21.08 -25.95 -36.56
CA ILE A 176 -20.30 -27.13 -36.99
C ILE A 176 -20.73 -28.38 -36.21
N SER A 177 -20.93 -28.26 -34.90
CA SER A 177 -21.36 -29.38 -34.04
C SER A 177 -22.75 -29.88 -34.44
N LYS A 178 -23.65 -28.99 -34.86
CA LYS A 178 -24.98 -29.36 -35.37
C LYS A 178 -24.88 -30.16 -36.67
N GLU A 179 -24.09 -29.70 -37.64
CA GLU A 179 -23.87 -30.41 -38.91
C GLU A 179 -23.25 -31.80 -38.70
N ILE A 180 -22.32 -31.93 -37.75
CA ILE A 180 -21.73 -33.22 -37.37
C ILE A 180 -22.81 -34.15 -36.80
N SER A 181 -23.65 -33.67 -35.89
CA SER A 181 -24.72 -34.50 -35.30
C SER A 181 -25.71 -34.98 -36.35
N GLU A 182 -26.11 -34.13 -37.30
CA GLU A 182 -26.99 -34.51 -38.43
C GLU A 182 -26.34 -35.59 -39.32
N SER A 183 -25.05 -35.45 -39.62
CA SER A 183 -24.27 -36.45 -40.38
C SER A 183 -24.17 -37.79 -39.64
N LEU A 184 -23.96 -37.76 -38.33
CA LEU A 184 -23.89 -38.98 -37.50
C LEU A 184 -25.24 -39.69 -37.43
N MET A 185 -26.35 -38.95 -37.36
CA MET A 185 -27.70 -39.55 -37.46
C MET A 185 -27.91 -40.23 -38.82
N PHE A 186 -27.42 -39.63 -39.91
CA PHE A 186 -27.48 -40.25 -41.24
C PHE A 186 -26.64 -41.52 -41.31
N ILE A 187 -25.39 -41.50 -40.83
CA ILE A 187 -24.52 -42.70 -40.77
C ILE A 187 -25.17 -43.80 -39.93
N GLY A 188 -25.78 -43.46 -38.79
CA GLY A 188 -26.52 -44.41 -37.96
C GLY A 188 -27.68 -45.07 -38.71
N LYS A 189 -28.47 -44.29 -39.47
CA LYS A 189 -29.56 -44.80 -40.32
C LYS A 189 -29.04 -45.73 -41.42
N VAL A 190 -27.96 -45.35 -42.11
CA VAL A 190 -27.35 -46.17 -43.16
C VAL A 190 -26.84 -47.48 -42.58
N ALA A 191 -26.08 -47.44 -41.48
CA ALA A 191 -25.59 -48.63 -40.79
C ALA A 191 -26.73 -49.58 -40.38
N GLN A 192 -27.85 -49.03 -39.91
CA GLN A 192 -29.02 -49.84 -39.56
C GLN A 192 -29.68 -50.50 -40.78
N GLN A 193 -29.79 -49.79 -41.91
CA GLN A 193 -30.28 -50.38 -43.16
C GLN A 193 -29.32 -51.44 -43.72
N THR A 194 -28.01 -51.17 -43.72
CA THR A 194 -26.99 -52.12 -44.17
C THR A 194 -27.00 -53.40 -43.34
N LYS A 195 -27.28 -53.31 -42.03
CA LYS A 195 -27.46 -54.48 -41.17
C LYS A 195 -28.65 -55.36 -41.61
N VAL A 196 -29.75 -54.76 -42.06
CA VAL A 196 -30.91 -55.48 -42.61
C VAL A 196 -30.58 -56.13 -43.96
N PHE A 197 -29.84 -55.44 -44.83
CA PHE A 197 -29.36 -56.04 -46.09
C PHE A 197 -28.42 -57.22 -45.84
N GLY A 198 -27.49 -57.10 -44.89
CA GLY A 198 -26.63 -58.20 -44.47
C GLY A 198 -27.43 -59.40 -43.95
N LEU A 199 -28.47 -59.16 -43.15
CA LEU A 199 -29.38 -60.23 -42.69
C LEU A 199 -30.07 -60.95 -43.85
N ASN A 200 -30.65 -60.19 -44.79
CA ASN A 200 -31.32 -60.77 -45.96
C ASN A 200 -30.35 -61.57 -46.84
N ALA A 201 -29.12 -61.05 -47.02
CA ALA A 201 -28.08 -61.74 -47.76
C ALA A 201 -27.63 -63.04 -47.06
N SER A 202 -27.51 -63.05 -45.72
CA SER A 202 -27.21 -64.25 -44.95
C SER A 202 -28.32 -65.30 -45.07
N ILE A 203 -29.59 -64.89 -45.09
CA ILE A 203 -30.74 -65.79 -45.30
C ILE A 203 -30.68 -66.42 -46.69
N GLU A 204 -30.45 -65.63 -47.74
CA GLU A 204 -30.40 -66.13 -49.13
C GLU A 204 -29.17 -67.03 -49.37
N ALA A 205 -28.04 -66.71 -48.73
CA ALA A 205 -26.85 -67.55 -48.70
C ALA A 205 -27.13 -68.91 -48.04
N ALA A 206 -27.85 -68.94 -46.91
CA ALA A 206 -28.25 -70.18 -46.25
C ALA A 206 -29.24 -71.00 -47.12
N ARG A 207 -30.15 -70.32 -47.83
CA ARG A 207 -31.12 -70.94 -48.73
C ARG A 207 -30.46 -71.59 -49.95
N SER A 208 -29.36 -71.04 -50.44
CA SER A 208 -28.60 -71.55 -51.59
C SER A 208 -27.67 -72.75 -51.27
N GLY A 209 -27.65 -73.21 -50.01
CA GLY A 209 -26.92 -74.40 -49.59
C GLY A 209 -25.40 -74.31 -49.84
N GLU A 210 -24.82 -75.34 -50.46
CA GLU A 210 -23.38 -75.43 -50.78
C GLU A 210 -22.88 -74.23 -51.61
N PHE A 211 -23.69 -73.73 -52.55
CA PHE A 211 -23.32 -72.62 -53.45
C PHE A 211 -23.34 -71.24 -52.75
N GLY A 212 -24.00 -71.12 -51.60
CA GLY A 212 -24.13 -69.87 -50.84
C GLY A 212 -23.07 -69.65 -49.76
N ARG A 213 -22.23 -70.65 -49.44
CA ARG A 213 -21.28 -70.59 -48.31
C ARG A 213 -20.36 -69.35 -48.35
N GLY A 214 -19.81 -69.02 -49.51
CA GLY A 214 -18.95 -67.84 -49.67
C GLY A 214 -19.69 -66.51 -49.46
N PHE A 215 -20.92 -66.41 -49.96
CA PHE A 215 -21.78 -65.23 -49.77
C PHE A 215 -22.22 -65.06 -48.30
N GLY A 216 -22.43 -66.17 -47.58
CA GLY A 216 -22.80 -66.14 -46.16
C GLY A 216 -21.71 -65.50 -45.28
N VAL A 217 -20.43 -65.77 -45.58
CA VAL A 217 -19.30 -65.15 -44.86
C VAL A 217 -19.26 -63.64 -45.09
N ILE A 218 -19.45 -63.20 -46.34
CA ILE A 218 -19.47 -61.77 -46.69
C ILE A 218 -20.65 -61.07 -46.00
N ALA A 219 -21.82 -61.70 -45.99
CA ALA A 219 -23.02 -61.16 -45.37
C ALA A 219 -22.87 -60.98 -43.85
N GLU A 220 -22.23 -61.93 -43.15
CA GLU A 220 -21.94 -61.78 -41.72
C GLU A 220 -20.90 -60.68 -41.45
N GLU A 221 -19.89 -60.53 -42.32
CA GLU A 221 -18.90 -59.45 -42.18
C GLU A 221 -19.53 -58.07 -42.41
N ILE A 222 -20.43 -57.94 -43.39
CA ILE A 222 -21.24 -56.71 -43.62
C ILE A 222 -22.08 -56.39 -42.38
N ARG A 223 -22.71 -57.41 -41.77
CA ARG A 223 -23.54 -57.24 -40.57
C ARG A 223 -22.71 -56.74 -39.39
N LYS A 224 -21.53 -57.34 -39.17
CA LYS A 224 -20.60 -56.95 -38.12
C LYS A 224 -20.06 -55.54 -38.33
N LEU A 225 -19.63 -55.20 -39.55
CA LEU A 225 -19.15 -53.86 -39.90
C LEU A 225 -20.25 -52.80 -39.70
N SER A 226 -21.49 -53.13 -40.08
CA SER A 226 -22.64 -52.24 -39.89
C SER A 226 -22.93 -51.97 -38.41
N GLU A 227 -22.84 -53.00 -37.56
CA GLU A 227 -23.03 -52.82 -36.12
C GLU A 227 -21.93 -51.94 -35.51
N VAL A 228 -20.66 -52.16 -35.89
CA VAL A 228 -19.53 -51.33 -35.42
C VAL A 228 -19.68 -49.88 -35.90
N SER A 229 -20.08 -49.66 -37.16
CA SER A 229 -20.34 -48.32 -37.69
C SER A 229 -21.45 -47.59 -36.95
N ARG A 230 -22.55 -48.30 -36.62
CA ARG A 230 -23.66 -47.75 -35.82
C ARG A 230 -23.18 -47.33 -34.42
N GLN A 231 -22.45 -48.21 -33.74
CA GLN A 231 -21.91 -47.94 -32.40
C GLN A 231 -20.91 -46.77 -32.41
N ASN A 232 -20.07 -46.66 -33.45
CA ASN A 232 -19.15 -45.54 -33.60
C ASN A 232 -19.90 -44.23 -33.85
N ALA A 233 -20.95 -44.24 -34.68
CA ALA A 233 -21.79 -43.06 -34.89
C ALA A 233 -22.46 -42.59 -33.58
N GLU A 234 -22.96 -43.52 -32.76
CA GLU A 234 -23.52 -43.22 -31.44
C GLU A 234 -22.50 -42.61 -30.48
N LYS A 235 -21.28 -43.18 -30.42
CA LYS A 235 -20.19 -42.64 -29.59
C LYS A 235 -19.80 -41.22 -30.01
N MET A 236 -19.65 -40.99 -31.32
CA MET A 236 -19.34 -39.66 -31.84
C MET A 236 -20.46 -38.67 -31.55
N ASN A 237 -21.72 -39.10 -31.62
CA ASN A 237 -22.84 -38.21 -31.32
C ASN A 237 -22.86 -37.81 -29.84
N ASN A 238 -22.47 -38.72 -28.93
CA ASN A 238 -22.30 -38.39 -27.52
C ASN A 238 -21.18 -37.36 -27.30
N LEU A 239 -20.05 -37.48 -28.02
CA LEU A 239 -18.97 -36.49 -27.97
C LEU A 239 -19.45 -35.10 -28.45
N THR A 240 -20.26 -35.05 -29.51
CA THR A 240 -20.87 -33.80 -29.98
C THR A 240 -21.80 -33.17 -28.93
N LEU A 241 -22.57 -33.98 -28.19
CA LEU A 241 -23.39 -33.49 -27.08
C LEU A 241 -22.52 -32.92 -25.93
N GLN A 242 -21.40 -33.56 -25.62
CA GLN A 242 -20.45 -33.05 -24.63
C GLN A 242 -19.81 -31.74 -25.07
N ILE A 243 -19.45 -31.60 -26.36
CA ILE A 243 -18.95 -30.35 -26.93
C ILE A 243 -20.00 -29.25 -26.72
N ASN A 244 -21.26 -29.47 -27.10
CA ASN A 244 -22.33 -28.49 -26.90
C ASN A 244 -22.51 -28.07 -25.44
N ALA A 245 -22.47 -29.02 -24.50
CA ALA A 245 -22.56 -28.72 -23.07
C ALA A 245 -21.35 -27.90 -22.58
N LYS A 246 -20.15 -28.16 -23.12
CA LYS A 246 -18.95 -27.36 -22.84
C LYS A 246 -19.04 -25.97 -23.46
N MET A 247 -19.59 -25.82 -24.66
CA MET A 247 -19.82 -24.52 -25.27
C MET A 247 -20.74 -23.64 -24.42
N GLU A 248 -21.81 -24.21 -23.86
CA GLU A 248 -22.72 -23.48 -22.96
C GLU A 248 -22.03 -23.04 -21.65
N GLN A 249 -21.14 -23.87 -21.09
CA GLN A 249 -20.31 -23.47 -19.95
C GLN A 249 -19.37 -22.31 -20.31
N VAL A 250 -18.74 -22.33 -21.48
CA VAL A 250 -17.87 -21.25 -21.96
C VAL A 250 -18.68 -19.98 -22.20
N THR A 251 -19.87 -20.04 -22.79
CA THR A 251 -20.77 -18.87 -22.95
C THR A 251 -21.10 -18.22 -21.61
N LYS A 252 -21.42 -19.03 -20.59
CA LYS A 252 -21.71 -18.49 -19.25
C LYS A 252 -20.49 -17.82 -18.63
N ALA A 253 -19.31 -18.43 -18.76
CA ALA A 253 -18.05 -17.85 -18.27
C ALA A 253 -17.71 -16.54 -18.99
N SER A 254 -17.88 -16.51 -20.31
CA SER A 254 -17.71 -15.34 -21.17
C SER A 254 -18.61 -14.17 -20.76
N ASN A 255 -19.92 -14.41 -20.62
CA ASN A 255 -20.85 -13.36 -20.15
C ASN A 255 -20.50 -12.81 -18.76
N THR A 256 -20.02 -13.67 -17.86
CA THR A 256 -19.56 -13.25 -16.53
C THR A 256 -18.29 -12.39 -16.62
N SER A 257 -17.38 -12.72 -17.53
CA SER A 257 -16.16 -11.96 -17.81
C SER A 257 -16.49 -10.58 -18.38
N THR A 258 -17.44 -10.49 -19.33
CA THR A 258 -17.96 -9.23 -19.86
C THR A 258 -18.55 -8.34 -18.75
N GLN A 259 -19.39 -8.91 -17.87
CA GLN A 259 -19.96 -8.17 -16.75
C GLN A 259 -18.86 -7.63 -15.81
N LYS A 260 -17.89 -8.47 -15.44
CA LYS A 260 -16.77 -8.06 -14.58
C LYS A 260 -15.92 -6.97 -15.23
N SER A 261 -15.70 -7.03 -16.54
CA SER A 261 -14.96 -6.01 -17.28
C SER A 261 -15.69 -4.65 -17.24
N GLN A 262 -17.02 -4.65 -17.40
CA GLN A 262 -17.84 -3.44 -17.29
C GLN A 262 -17.82 -2.84 -15.89
N GLU A 263 -17.95 -3.68 -14.85
CA GLU A 263 -17.83 -3.25 -13.44
C GLU A 263 -16.43 -2.66 -13.16
N GLN A 264 -15.37 -3.26 -13.70
CA GLN A 264 -13.99 -2.77 -13.60
C GLN A 264 -13.82 -1.40 -14.29
N SER A 265 -14.43 -1.18 -15.46
CA SER A 265 -14.40 0.12 -16.14
C SER A 265 -15.03 1.23 -15.29
N LEU A 266 -16.20 0.96 -14.70
CA LEU A 266 -16.87 1.90 -13.78
C LEU A 266 -16.02 2.21 -12.53
N ALA A 267 -15.43 1.18 -11.92
CA ALA A 267 -14.55 1.35 -10.77
C ALA A 267 -13.32 2.20 -11.13
N THR A 268 -12.78 2.00 -12.34
CA THR A 268 -11.63 2.77 -12.85
C THR A 268 -11.94 4.25 -12.99
N HIS A 269 -13.15 4.60 -13.43
CA HIS A 269 -13.60 5.99 -13.47
C HIS A 269 -13.61 6.64 -12.08
N ASN A 270 -14.17 5.96 -11.07
CA ASN A 270 -14.19 6.48 -9.70
C ASN A 270 -12.78 6.63 -9.11
N MET A 271 -11.87 5.72 -9.45
CA MET A 271 -10.47 5.80 -9.00
C MET A 271 -9.74 7.02 -9.57
N VAL A 272 -10.07 7.48 -10.79
CA VAL A 272 -9.51 8.72 -11.34
C VAL A 272 -9.83 9.91 -10.45
N THR A 273 -11.09 10.05 -10.03
CA THR A 273 -11.51 11.14 -9.13
C THR A 273 -10.76 11.10 -7.80
N SER A 274 -10.61 9.92 -7.19
CA SER A 274 -9.84 9.79 -5.94
C SER A 274 -8.36 10.15 -6.12
N VAL A 275 -7.75 9.80 -7.25
CA VAL A 275 -6.37 10.20 -7.56
C VAL A 275 -6.22 11.71 -7.72
N ASP A 276 -7.17 12.36 -8.38
CA ASP A 276 -7.19 13.81 -8.52
C ASP A 276 -7.33 14.51 -7.16
N GLU A 277 -8.14 13.96 -6.24
CA GLU A 277 -8.25 14.45 -4.86
C GLU A 277 -6.93 14.33 -4.10
N VAL A 278 -6.24 13.18 -4.21
CA VAL A 278 -4.92 12.97 -3.57
C VAL A 278 -3.88 13.94 -4.13
N ALA A 279 -3.84 14.14 -5.44
CA ALA A 279 -2.97 15.13 -6.07
C ALA A 279 -3.30 16.56 -5.62
N GLY A 280 -4.59 16.89 -5.47
CA GLY A 280 -5.05 18.15 -4.90
C GLY A 280 -4.60 18.34 -3.45
N MET A 281 -4.64 17.28 -2.63
CA MET A 281 -4.16 17.30 -1.25
C MET A 281 -2.65 17.52 -1.17
N ALA A 282 -1.88 16.84 -2.04
CA ALA A 282 -0.43 17.04 -2.14
C ALA A 282 -0.08 18.49 -2.47
N ASN A 283 -0.78 19.10 -3.44
CA ASN A 283 -0.59 20.51 -3.77
C ASN A 283 -0.93 21.45 -2.60
N LYS A 284 -1.98 21.15 -1.83
CA LYS A 284 -2.31 21.93 -0.62
C LYS A 284 -1.20 21.81 0.43
N LEU A 285 -0.65 20.62 0.65
CA LEU A 285 0.47 20.41 1.59
C LEU A 285 1.73 21.17 1.15
N ALA A 286 2.08 21.12 -0.14
CA ALA A 286 3.20 21.88 -0.68
C ALA A 286 3.01 23.40 -0.51
N ASN A 287 1.78 23.90 -0.69
CA ASN A 287 1.48 25.32 -0.46
C ASN A 287 1.62 25.70 1.03
N ILE A 288 1.19 24.84 1.96
CA ILE A 288 1.38 25.06 3.40
C ILE A 288 2.87 25.05 3.73
N ALA A 289 3.63 24.08 3.21
CA ALA A 289 5.07 23.99 3.38
C ALA A 289 5.80 25.27 2.96
N ASN A 290 5.43 25.86 1.82
CA ASN A 290 6.00 27.10 1.32
C ASN A 290 5.58 28.36 2.10
N SER A 291 4.55 28.26 2.94
CA SER A 291 4.05 29.38 3.75
C SER A 291 4.63 29.45 5.17
N LEU A 292 5.38 28.42 5.58
CA LEU A 292 6.08 28.32 6.87
C LEU A 292 7.48 28.94 6.82
#